data_AF-A0A8T3LJX7-F1
#
_entry.id   AF-A0A8T3LJX7-F1
#
_cell.length_a   1.000
_cell.length_b   1.000
_cell.length_c   1.000
_cell.angle_alpha   90.00
_cell.angle_beta   90.00
_cell.angle_gamma   90.00
#
_symmetry.space_group_name_H-M   'P 1'
#
loop_
_entity.id
_entity.type
_entity.pdbx_description
1 polymer ?
#
loop_
_entity_poly.entity_id
_entity_poly.type
_entity_poly.pdbx_seq_one_letter_code
_entity_poly.pdbx_strand_id
1 'polypeptide(L)'
;TSTFDPATQNLGAMVKRFEESGRSQVLVQPMPLEVLPEYSVINCADAVLAPGQSARMTSIVEKPEDAEKYQSDLSAVGRYVLSAAIW
;
A
#
# COMPACT_ATOMS: atom_id res chain seq x y z
N THR A 1 -22.21 6.70 -12.23
CA THR A 1 -21.40 7.94 -12.17
C THR A 1 -20.27 7.67 -11.21
N SER A 2 -19.01 7.80 -11.64
CA SER A 2 -17.88 7.56 -10.73
C SER A 2 -17.89 8.63 -9.64
N THR A 3 -17.86 8.23 -8.38
CA THR A 3 -17.76 9.14 -7.22
C THR A 3 -16.30 9.43 -6.85
N PHE A 4 -15.35 9.11 -7.75
CA PHE A 4 -13.92 9.24 -7.51
C PHE A 4 -13.45 10.69 -7.72
N ASP A 5 -12.77 11.25 -6.72
CA ASP A 5 -12.07 12.53 -6.79
C ASP A 5 -10.55 12.34 -6.62
N PRO A 6 -9.76 12.50 -7.69
CA PRO A 6 -8.32 12.31 -7.64
C PRO A 6 -7.58 13.33 -6.78
N ALA A 7 -8.18 14.49 -6.49
CA ALA A 7 -7.57 15.52 -5.65
C ALA A 7 -7.58 15.13 -4.16
N THR A 8 -8.56 14.34 -3.74
CA THR A 8 -8.78 13.99 -2.34
C THR A 8 -8.56 12.50 -2.04
N GLN A 9 -8.58 11.63 -3.06
CA GLN A 9 -8.41 10.18 -2.91
C GLN A 9 -7.09 9.68 -3.51
N ASN A 10 -6.69 8.46 -3.13
CA ASN A 10 -5.45 7.82 -3.56
C ASN A 10 -4.22 8.74 -3.38
N LEU A 11 -3.59 9.18 -4.47
CA LEU A 11 -2.38 10.00 -4.42
C LEU A 11 -2.60 11.32 -3.67
N GLY A 12 -3.77 11.98 -3.83
CA GLY A 12 -4.09 13.20 -3.08
C GLY A 12 -4.10 12.96 -1.57
N ALA A 13 -4.72 11.86 -1.13
CA ALA A 13 -4.72 11.45 0.28
C ALA A 13 -3.31 11.07 0.77
N MET A 14 -2.51 10.40 -0.06
CA MET A 14 -1.12 10.04 0.28
C MET A 14 -0.24 11.27 0.47
N VAL A 15 -0.35 12.28 -0.41
CA VAL A 15 0.39 13.53 -0.27
C VAL A 15 0.00 14.23 1.02
N LYS A 16 -1.30 14.41 1.28
CA LYS A 16 -1.78 15.01 2.53
C LYS A 16 -1.26 14.26 3.76
N ARG A 17 -1.29 12.92 3.74
CA ARG A 17 -0.81 12.10 4.86
C ARG A 17 0.71 12.21 5.05
N PHE A 18 1.46 12.31 3.96
CA PHE A 18 2.90 12.53 3.99
C PHE A 18 3.22 13.91 4.60
N GLU A 19 2.51 14.97 4.20
CA GLU A 19 2.65 16.32 4.76
C GLU A 19 2.37 16.35 6.26
N GLU A 20 1.34 15.63 6.73
CA GLU A 20 0.97 15.55 8.15
C GLU A 20 1.96 14.74 9.00
N SER A 21 2.55 13.68 8.45
CA SER A 21 3.29 12.68 9.25
C SER A 21 4.79 12.62 8.97
N GLY A 22 5.25 13.19 7.85
CA GLY A 22 6.61 13.06 7.33
C GLY A 22 7.00 11.64 6.92
N ARG A 23 6.06 10.68 6.94
CA ARG A 23 6.31 9.26 6.66
C ARG A 23 5.98 8.94 5.22
N SER A 24 6.86 8.22 4.54
CA SER A 24 6.62 7.69 3.19
C SER A 24 5.31 6.92 3.11
N GLN A 25 4.61 7.05 1.99
CA GLN A 25 3.34 6.40 1.70
C GLN A 25 3.49 5.48 0.48
N VAL A 26 2.91 4.27 0.56
CA VAL A 26 2.82 3.30 -0.53
C VAL A 26 1.33 3.00 -0.74
N LEU A 27 0.83 3.20 -1.96
CA LEU A 27 -0.55 2.82 -2.27
C LEU A 27 -0.61 1.31 -2.48
N VAL A 28 -1.55 0.68 -1.79
CA VAL A 28 -1.75 -0.76 -1.83
C VAL A 28 -3.19 -1.08 -2.22
N GLN A 29 -3.40 -2.29 -2.75
CA GLN A 29 -4.72 -2.83 -3.00
C GLN A 29 -4.74 -4.32 -2.61
N PRO A 30 -5.90 -4.85 -2.18
CA PRO A 30 -6.08 -6.28 -2.04
C PRO A 30 -6.01 -6.95 -3.41
N MET A 31 -5.36 -8.12 -3.46
CA MET A 31 -5.24 -8.96 -4.66
C MET A 31 -5.53 -10.42 -4.27
N PRO A 32 -6.08 -11.24 -5.18
CA PRO A 32 -6.20 -12.68 -4.96
C PRO A 32 -4.85 -13.32 -4.62
N LEU A 33 -4.84 -14.26 -3.67
CA LEU A 33 -3.60 -14.92 -3.22
C LEU A 33 -2.86 -15.60 -4.38
N GLU A 34 -3.59 -16.14 -5.36
CA GLU A 34 -3.03 -16.82 -6.53
C GLU A 34 -2.18 -15.93 -7.45
N VAL A 35 -2.39 -14.61 -7.45
CA VAL A 35 -1.64 -13.68 -8.33
C VAL A 35 -0.53 -12.94 -7.58
N LEU A 36 -0.54 -12.94 -6.25
CA LEU A 36 0.50 -12.29 -5.44
C LEU A 36 1.93 -12.75 -5.77
N PRO A 37 2.21 -14.02 -6.12
CA PRO A 37 3.53 -14.45 -6.57
C PRO A 37 4.07 -13.72 -7.82
N GLU A 38 3.20 -13.09 -8.62
CA GLU A 38 3.61 -12.30 -9.79
C GLU A 38 3.96 -10.84 -9.44
N TYR A 39 3.55 -10.38 -8.27
CA TYR A 39 3.66 -9.00 -7.81
C TYR A 39 4.46 -8.90 -6.52
N SER A 40 3.79 -8.59 -5.40
CA SER A 40 4.40 -8.36 -4.11
C SER A 40 3.39 -8.66 -3.01
N VAL A 41 3.88 -8.98 -1.81
CA VAL A 41 3.08 -9.01 -0.58
C VAL A 41 3.57 -7.92 0.36
N ILE A 42 2.65 -7.06 0.82
CA ILE A 42 2.92 -5.98 1.76
C ILE A 42 2.36 -6.35 3.12
N ASN A 43 3.24 -6.44 4.12
CA ASN A 43 2.84 -6.66 5.51
C ASN A 43 2.70 -5.34 6.25
N CYS A 44 1.64 -5.22 7.03
CA CYS A 44 1.37 -4.08 7.90
C CYS A 44 1.31 -4.53 9.36
N ALA A 45 1.71 -3.65 10.28
CA ALA A 45 1.62 -3.91 11.72
C ALA A 45 0.16 -4.05 12.19
N ASP A 46 -0.73 -3.27 11.57
CA ASP A 46 -2.17 -3.30 11.79
C ASP A 46 -2.87 -3.68 10.48
N ALA A 47 -3.98 -4.41 10.58
CA ALA A 47 -4.78 -4.76 9.41
C ALA A 47 -5.36 -3.51 8.74
N VAL A 48 -5.28 -3.43 7.42
CA VAL A 48 -5.92 -2.40 6.61
C VAL A 48 -7.26 -2.96 6.13
N LEU A 49 -8.35 -2.54 6.78
CA LEU A 49 -9.66 -3.18 6.63
C LEU A 49 -10.58 -2.44 5.65
N ALA A 50 -10.27 -1.18 5.32
CA ALA A 50 -11.10 -0.37 4.43
C ALA A 50 -10.27 0.50 3.49
N PRO A 51 -10.79 0.79 2.27
CA PRO A 51 -10.18 1.75 1.36
C PRO A 51 -9.94 3.10 2.03
N GLY A 52 -8.77 3.69 1.78
CA GLY A 52 -8.38 4.99 2.34
C GLY A 52 -7.82 4.94 3.76
N GLN A 53 -7.82 3.78 4.43
CA GLN A 53 -7.06 3.60 5.68
C GLN A 53 -5.56 3.54 5.41
N SER A 54 -4.78 3.88 6.42
CA SER A 54 -3.32 3.77 6.39
C SER A 54 -2.85 3.03 7.63
N ALA A 55 -1.95 2.07 7.44
CA ALA A 55 -1.28 1.35 8.51
C ALA A 55 0.24 1.44 8.33
N ARG A 56 0.99 1.16 9.40
CA ARG A 56 2.45 1.10 9.31
C ARG A 56 2.85 -0.17 8.54
N MET A 57 3.43 0.00 7.36
CA MET A 57 4.08 -1.08 6.63
C MET A 57 5.32 -1.58 7.38
N THR A 58 5.48 -2.88 7.52
CA THR A 58 6.63 -3.54 8.18
C THR A 58 7.57 -4.20 7.18
N SER A 59 7.06 -4.68 6.05
CA SER A 59 7.88 -5.26 4.97
C SER A 59 7.13 -5.26 3.65
N ILE A 60 7.90 -5.30 2.55
CA ILE A 60 7.43 -5.67 1.22
C ILE A 60 8.25 -6.89 0.75
N VAL A 61 7.57 -7.89 0.20
CA VAL A 61 8.20 -9.10 -0.36
C VAL A 61 7.84 -9.15 -1.84
N GLU A 62 8.82 -8.93 -2.71
CA GLU A 62 8.65 -9.01 -4.16
C GLU A 62 8.56 -10.47 -4.60
N LYS A 63 7.54 -10.79 -5.40
CA LYS A 63 7.29 -12.09 -6.02
C LYS A 63 7.49 -13.28 -5.07
N PRO A 64 6.72 -13.36 -3.97
CA PRO A 64 6.87 -14.43 -3.01
C PRO A 64 6.52 -15.78 -3.65
N GLU A 65 7.38 -16.79 -3.47
CA GLU A 65 7.10 -18.16 -3.92
C GLU A 65 5.88 -18.76 -3.21
N ASP A 66 5.66 -18.38 -1.94
CA ASP A 66 4.58 -18.89 -1.09
C ASP A 66 3.75 -17.75 -0.46
N ALA A 67 2.91 -17.08 -1.25
CA ALA A 67 2.11 -15.94 -0.78
C ALA A 67 1.18 -16.29 0.41
N GLU A 68 0.69 -17.52 0.49
CA GLU A 68 -0.22 -17.99 1.56
C GLU A 68 0.41 -18.01 2.95
N LYS A 69 1.75 -18.00 3.05
CA LYS A 69 2.45 -17.95 4.35
C LYS A 69 2.31 -16.59 5.03
N TYR A 70 1.92 -15.55 4.29
CA TYR A 70 1.74 -14.22 4.81
C TYR A 70 0.27 -14.00 5.22
N GLN A 71 0.06 -13.28 6.33
CA GLN A 71 -1.27 -12.89 6.80
C GLN A 71 -1.74 -11.59 6.12
N SER A 72 -1.44 -11.42 4.83
CA SER A 72 -1.81 -10.24 4.06
C SER A 72 -2.05 -10.58 2.58
N ASP A 73 -3.03 -9.92 1.99
CA ASP A 73 -3.42 -9.97 0.59
C ASP A 73 -3.11 -8.66 -0.16
N LEU A 74 -2.32 -7.77 0.44
CA LEU A 74 -2.04 -6.44 -0.11
C LEU A 74 -0.82 -6.46 -1.03
N SER A 75 -0.94 -5.82 -2.19
CA SER A 75 0.17 -5.59 -3.12
C SER A 75 0.32 -4.12 -3.47
N ALA A 76 1.55 -3.70 -3.80
CA ALA A 76 1.82 -2.35 -4.28
C ALA A 76 1.10 -2.06 -5.60
N VAL A 77 0.53 -0.86 -5.72
CA VAL A 77 -0.13 -0.38 -6.95
C VAL A 77 0.85 0.37 -7.87
N GLY A 78 2.05 0.72 -7.39
CA GLY A 78 3.01 1.53 -8.14
C GLY A 78 2.76 3.04 -8.01
N ARG A 79 2.29 3.49 -6.84
CA ARG A 79 2.23 4.90 -6.46
C ARG A 79 2.92 5.06 -5.11
N TYR A 80 3.83 6.02 -5.04
CA TYR A 80 4.71 6.23 -3.90
C TYR A 80 4.83 7.73 -3.62
N VAL A 81 4.80 8.10 -2.35
CA VAL A 81 5.26 9.40 -1.86
C VAL A 81 6.38 9.09 -0.88
N LEU A 82 7.63 9.38 -1.25
CA LEU A 82 8.80 8.93 -0.50
C LEU A 82 9.52 10.12 0.12
N SER A 83 9.93 9.95 1.38
CA SER A 83 10.83 10.90 2.04
C SER A 83 12.17 10.99 1.29
N ALA A 84 12.79 12.15 1.32
CA ALA A 84 14.11 12.40 0.74
C ALA A 84 15.21 11.49 1.35
N ALA A 85 15.00 10.94 2.55
CA ALA A 85 15.93 10.03 3.21
C ALA A 85 16.14 8.68 2.49
N ILE A 86 15.44 8.43 1.38
CA ILE A 86 15.66 7.24 0.54
C ILE A 86 16.88 7.39 -0.41
N TRP A 87 17.34 8.61 -0.66
CA TRP A 87 18.58 8.90 -1.40
C TRP A 87 19.81 8.74 -0.51
#